data_AF-W1RPR7-F1
#
_entry.id   AF-W1RPR7-F1
#
_cell.length_a   1.000
_cell.length_b   1.000
_cell.length_c   1.000
_cell.angle_alpha   90.00
_cell.angle_beta   90.00
_cell.angle_gamma   90.00
#
_symmetry.space_group_name_H-M   'P 1'
#
loop_
_entity.id
_entity.type
_entity.pdbx_description
1 polymer ?
#
loop_
_entity_poly.entity_id
_entity_poly.type
_entity_poly.pdbx_seq_one_letter_code
_entity_poly.pdbx_strand_id
1 'polypeptide(L)' 'MLVTRIFALFFLLLTITGCENATENLSKLENVELRKKWRECAYIQAPSNSEQKACSHYERECTLRKDEGNLACY' A
#
# COMPACT_ATOMS: atom_id res chain seq x y z
N MET A 1 38.98 4.31 -16.09
CA MET A 1 38.41 3.09 -15.49
C MET A 1 37.70 3.31 -14.15
N LEU A 2 38.05 4.35 -13.37
CA LEU A 2 37.36 4.66 -12.11
C LEU A 2 35.94 5.24 -12.35
N VAL A 3 35.83 6.13 -13.33
CA VAL A 3 34.56 6.79 -13.71
C VAL A 3 33.51 5.78 -14.18
N THR A 4 33.88 4.80 -15.01
CA THR A 4 32.97 3.76 -15.48
C THR A 4 32.44 2.86 -14.36
N ARG A 5 33.24 2.64 -13.29
CA ARG A 5 32.80 1.88 -12.11
C ARG A 5 31.80 2.67 -11.25
N ILE A 6 31.99 3.99 -11.13
CA ILE A 6 31.08 4.87 -10.40
C ILE A 6 29.72 4.93 -11.10
N PHE A 7 29.70 5.08 -12.43
CA PHE A 7 28.46 5.08 -13.20
C PHE A 7 27.70 3.74 -13.10
N ALA A 8 28.41 2.60 -13.13
CA ALA A 8 27.79 1.29 -12.97
C ALA A 8 27.14 1.11 -11.59
N LEU A 9 27.80 1.59 -10.52
CA LEU A 9 27.25 1.55 -9.15
C LEU A 9 25.99 2.43 -9.01
N PHE A 10 25.98 3.59 -9.67
CA PHE A 10 24.83 4.50 -9.65
C PHE A 10 23.61 3.91 -10.36
N PHE A 11 23.81 3.23 -11.49
CA PHE A 11 22.73 2.50 -12.18
C PHE A 11 22.20 1.31 -11.35
N LEU A 12 23.06 0.63 -10.61
CA LEU A 12 22.64 -0.46 -9.71
C LEU A 12 21.75 0.07 -8.58
N LEU A 13 22.10 1.22 -7.99
CA LEU A 13 21.33 1.88 -6.93
C LEU A 13 19.93 2.33 -7.38
N LEU A 14 19.77 2.70 -8.64
CA LEU A 14 18.47 3.09 -9.21
C LEU A 14 17.51 1.91 -9.40
N THR A 15 18.02 0.68 -9.53
CA THR A 15 17.16 -0.51 -9.65
C THR A 15 16.55 -0.98 -8.34
N ILE A 16 17.04 -0.50 -7.19
CA ILE A 16 16.57 -0.92 -5.86
C ILE A 16 15.44 -0.04 -5.31
N THR A 17 15.18 1.12 -5.90
CA THR A 17 14.12 2.06 -5.45
C THR A 17 12.72 1.71 -5.97
N GLY A 18 12.53 0.53 -6.56
CA GLY A 18 11.32 0.15 -7.29
C GLY A 18 10.45 -0.95 -6.66
N CYS A 19 10.61 -1.30 -5.39
CA CYS A 19 9.77 -2.33 -4.75
C CYS A 19 8.85 -1.75 -3.67
N GLU A 20 7.96 -0.85 -4.07
CA GLU A 20 6.78 -0.53 -3.25
C GLU A 20 5.66 -1.54 -3.56
N ASN A 21 5.96 -2.82 -3.33
CA ASN A 21 4.90 -3.81 -3.18
C ASN A 21 4.42 -3.71 -1.74
N ALA A 22 3.63 -2.68 -1.44
CA ALA A 22 2.85 -2.59 -0.22
C ALA A 22 1.72 -3.65 -0.26
N THR A 23 2.08 -4.93 -0.34
CA THR A 23 1.36 -5.98 0.40
C THR A 23 1.68 -5.78 1.88
N GLU A 24 1.32 -4.61 2.40
CA GLU A 24 1.33 -4.32 3.83
C GLU A 24 0.34 -5.32 4.43
N ASN A 25 0.79 -6.12 5.40
CA ASN A 25 -0.04 -7.15 6.00
C ASN A 25 -1.17 -6.45 6.80
N LEU A 26 -2.31 -6.23 6.15
CA LEU A 26 -3.42 -5.44 6.68
C LEU A 26 -4.00 -6.02 7.97
N SER A 27 -3.80 -7.31 8.25
CA SER A 27 -4.17 -7.93 9.53
C SER A 27 -3.50 -7.27 10.74
N LYS A 28 -2.32 -6.66 10.55
CA LYS A 28 -1.61 -5.92 11.61
C LYS A 28 -2.02 -4.45 11.69
N LEU A 29 -2.85 -3.98 10.76
CA LEU A 29 -3.28 -2.59 10.74
C LEU A 29 -4.29 -2.37 11.86
N GLU A 30 -4.03 -1.36 12.70
CA GLU A 30 -4.95 -0.96 13.76
C GLU A 30 -6.29 -0.51 13.18
N ASN A 31 -7.39 -0.77 13.89
CA ASN A 31 -8.74 -0.44 13.42
C ASN A 31 -8.88 1.03 13.00
N VAL A 32 -8.28 1.94 13.76
CA VAL A 32 -8.33 3.39 13.49
C VAL A 32 -7.63 3.72 12.18
N GLU A 33 -6.48 3.09 11.92
CA GLU A 33 -5.70 3.33 10.72
C GLU A 33 -6.35 2.69 9.50
N LEU A 34 -6.87 1.46 9.62
CA LEU A 34 -7.66 0.81 8.58
C LEU A 34 -8.87 1.66 8.19
N ARG A 35 -9.63 2.15 9.18
CA ARG A 35 -10.79 3.04 8.94
C ARG A 35 -10.39 4.32 8.22
N LYS A 36 -9.26 4.91 8.60
CA LYS A 36 -8.74 6.13 7.96
C LYS A 36 -8.43 5.88 6.49
N LYS A 37 -7.60 4.88 6.18
CA LYS A 37 -7.21 4.53 4.80
C LYS A 37 -8.43 4.12 3.96
N TRP A 38 -9.37 3.38 4.56
CA TRP A 38 -10.64 3.01 3.91
C TRP A 38 -11.51 4.23 3.56
N ARG A 39 -11.63 5.22 4.45
CA ARG A 39 -12.37 6.46 4.17
C ARG A 39 -11.68 7.32 3.12
N GLU A 40 -10.35 7.39 3.13
CA GLU A 40 -9.58 8.14 2.12
C GLU A 40 -9.92 7.66 0.71
N CYS A 41 -10.12 6.36 0.50
CA CYS A 41 -10.52 5.78 -0.78
C CYS A 41 -11.82 6.37 -1.36
N ALA A 42 -12.76 6.83 -0.51
CA ALA A 42 -14.01 7.44 -0.97
C ALA A 42 -13.82 8.84 -1.58
N TYR A 43 -12.68 9.49 -1.32
CA TYR A 43 -12.39 10.85 -1.76
C TYR A 43 -11.43 10.92 -2.95
N ILE A 44 -10.91 9.78 -3.43
CA ILE A 44 -10.02 9.74 -4.59
C ILE A 44 -10.85 9.79 -5.88
N GLN A 45 -10.76 10.89 -6.62
CA GLN A 45 -11.56 11.10 -7.83
C GLN A 45 -11.10 10.28 -9.04
N ALA A 46 -9.79 10.07 -9.19
CA ALA A 46 -9.19 9.37 -10.32
C ALA A 46 -8.05 8.46 -9.83
N PRO A 47 -8.36 7.36 -9.14
CA PRO A 47 -7.35 6.49 -8.54
C PRO A 47 -6.54 5.78 -9.63
N SER A 48 -5.22 5.83 -9.48
CA SER A 48 -4.28 4.96 -10.17
C SER A 48 -4.60 3.48 -9.93
N ASN A 49 -4.07 2.59 -10.78
CA ASN A 49 -4.27 1.14 -10.61
C ASN A 49 -3.78 0.64 -9.24
N SER A 50 -2.71 1.22 -8.71
CA SER A 50 -2.18 0.91 -7.37
C SER A 50 -3.13 1.36 -6.27
N GLU A 51 -3.71 2.55 -6.37
CA GLU A 51 -4.69 3.06 -5.40
C GLU A 51 -5.97 2.21 -5.42
N GLN A 52 -6.49 1.86 -6.60
CA GLN A 52 -7.65 0.96 -6.71
C GLN A 52 -7.39 -0.38 -6.03
N LYS A 53 -6.20 -0.96 -6.25
CA LYS A 53 -5.80 -2.21 -5.62
C LYS A 53 -5.74 -2.06 -4.11
N ALA A 54 -5.06 -1.04 -3.59
CA ALA A 54 -4.98 -0.78 -2.16
C ALA A 54 -6.37 -0.60 -1.52
N CYS A 55 -7.25 0.18 -2.15
CA CYS A 55 -8.61 0.37 -1.69
C CYS A 55 -9.43 -0.93 -1.64
N SER A 56 -9.27 -1.80 -2.65
CA SER A 56 -9.90 -3.13 -2.63
C SER A 56 -9.39 -4.02 -1.50
N HIS A 57 -8.12 -3.87 -1.10
CA HIS A 57 -7.54 -4.58 0.02
C HIS A 57 -8.08 -4.07 1.36
N TYR A 58 -8.22 -2.74 1.54
CA TYR A 58 -8.85 -2.17 2.73
C TYR A 58 -10.32 -2.61 2.86
N GLU A 59 -11.10 -2.55 1.79
CA GLU A 59 -12.50 -3.02 1.78
C GLU A 59 -12.63 -4.49 2.19
N ARG A 60 -11.74 -5.34 1.66
CA ARG A 60 -11.71 -6.77 2.00
C ARG A 60 -11.41 -6.98 3.47
N GLU A 61 -10.40 -6.31 4.01
CA GLU A 61 -10.05 -6.41 5.43
C GLU A 61 -11.18 -5.91 6.33
N CYS A 62 -11.83 -4.81 5.97
CA CYS A 62 -13.01 -4.30 6.67
C CYS A 62 -14.15 -5.34 6.71
N THR A 63 -14.39 -6.01 5.57
CA THR A 63 -15.41 -7.06 5.47
C THR A 63 -15.06 -8.26 6.34
N LEU A 64 -13.82 -8.74 6.28
CA LEU A 64 -13.34 -9.85 7.10
C LEU A 64 -13.53 -9.56 8.60
N ARG A 65 -13.09 -8.38 9.06
CA ARG A 65 -13.25 -7.98 10.47
C ARG A 65 -14.71 -7.85 10.87
N LYS A 66 -15.57 -7.34 9.99
CA LYS A 66 -17.02 -7.28 10.24
C LYS A 66 -17.61 -8.68 10.43
N ASP A 67 -17.21 -9.64 9.59
CA ASP A 67 -17.67 -11.03 9.69
C ASP A 67 -17.16 -11.71 10.98
N GLU A 68 -16.04 -11.24 11.53
CA GLU A 68 -15.51 -11.61 12.86
C GLU A 68 -16.15 -10.83 14.03
N GLY A 69 -17.09 -9.92 13.76
CA GLY A 69 -17.77 -9.10 14.78
C GLY A 69 -17.05 -7.80 15.16
N ASN A 70 -15.99 -7.43 14.45
CA ASN A 70 -15.24 -6.19 14.62
C ASN A 70 -15.64 -5.14 13.56
N LEU A 71 -16.37 -4.11 13.97
CA LEU A 71 -16.81 -2.99 13.12
C LEU A 71 -15.68 -1.96 12.90
N ALA A 72 -14.55 -2.41 12.37
CA ALA A 72 -13.37 -1.58 12.17
C ALA A 72 -13.65 -0.37 11.25
N CYS A 73 -14.53 -0.52 10.24
CA CYS A 73 -14.70 0.49 9.19
C CYS A 73 -16.07 1.20 9.18
N TYR A 74 -17.03 0.73 9.98
CA TYR A 74 -18.39 1.27 10.08
C TYR A 74 -18.56 2.13 11.33
#